data_AF-A0A961QJ00-F1
#
_entry.id   AF-A0A961QJ00-F1
#
_cell.length_a   1.000
_cell.length_b   1.000
_cell.length_c   1.000
_cell.angle_alpha   90.00
_cell.angle_beta   90.00
_cell.angle_gamma   90.00
#
_symmetry.space_group_name_H-M   'P 1'
#
loop_
_entity.id
_entity.type
_entity.pdbx_description
1 polymer ?
#
loop_
_entity_poly.entity_id
_entity_poly.type
_entity_poly.pdbx_seq_one_letter_code
_entity_poly.pdbx_strand_id
1 'polypeptide(L)'
;DFLFVNKFAYGWSRHSCPLSLCPIEGRLFGTMPERGDIVVFRHPVSGADYIKRLIGLPGDRIQVRNGVLYLNGQVVPRQHDGAFAEAFERQGAAAQLPRCENAPVAPGLQCLKSRMIETLPNGVSYPVLNITNASRADNTPEFIVPEGHFFFMGDNRDNSIDSRFPQSAGGVGFVPFENLIGRADRVIFSSAGSSMLAFWTWRPDRFFHALHD
;
A
#
# COMPACT_ATOMS: atom_id res chain seq x y z
N ASP A 1 -0.15 -10.10 -8.31
CA ASP A 1 1.21 -9.74 -8.73
C ASP A 1 2.24 -10.33 -7.79
N PHE A 2 3.39 -10.67 -8.33
CA PHE A 2 4.60 -11.03 -7.60
C PHE A 2 5.62 -9.91 -7.82
N LEU A 3 6.06 -9.32 -6.71
CA LEU A 3 6.87 -8.11 -6.70
C LEU A 3 8.32 -8.48 -6.40
N PHE A 4 9.27 -7.79 -7.05
CA PHE A 4 10.62 -7.77 -6.51
C PHE A 4 10.59 -7.02 -5.20
N VAL A 5 11.14 -7.62 -4.15
CA VAL A 5 11.35 -6.93 -2.89
C VAL A 5 12.84 -6.84 -2.68
N ASN A 6 13.38 -5.63 -2.80
CA ASN A 6 14.75 -5.35 -2.42
C ASN A 6 14.85 -5.30 -0.89
N LYS A 7 15.17 -6.46 -0.30
CA LYS A 7 15.36 -6.63 1.15
C LYS A 7 16.58 -5.88 1.69
N PHE A 8 17.51 -5.47 0.82
CA PHE A 8 18.69 -4.69 1.20
C PHE A 8 18.39 -3.20 1.35
N ALA A 9 17.27 -2.72 0.77
CA ALA A 9 16.94 -1.31 0.71
C ALA A 9 16.81 -0.63 2.08
N TYR A 10 16.56 -1.40 3.15
CA TYR A 10 16.44 -0.90 4.52
C TYR A 10 17.35 -1.62 5.50
N GLY A 11 18.36 -2.36 5.04
CA GLY A 11 19.22 -3.16 5.91
C GLY A 11 18.51 -4.37 6.56
N TRP A 12 19.17 -4.98 7.55
CA TRP A 12 18.79 -6.28 8.10
C TRP A 12 18.25 -6.16 9.52
N SER A 13 17.08 -6.74 9.78
CA SER A 13 16.52 -6.93 11.12
C SER A 13 16.19 -8.40 11.36
N ARG A 14 15.67 -8.73 12.55
CA ARG A 14 15.11 -10.06 12.82
C ARG A 14 14.07 -10.48 11.76
N HIS A 15 13.38 -9.53 11.11
CA HIS A 15 12.33 -9.79 10.13
C HIS A 15 12.84 -10.03 8.70
N SER A 16 14.15 -9.89 8.46
CA SER A 16 14.73 -10.04 7.11
C SER A 16 14.85 -11.51 6.65
N CYS A 17 14.78 -12.49 7.56
CA CYS A 17 14.94 -13.91 7.24
C CYS A 17 13.72 -14.77 7.60
N PRO A 18 13.64 -16.01 7.07
CA PRO A 18 12.48 -16.88 7.26
C PRO A 18 12.09 -17.03 8.73
N LEU A 19 10.79 -16.94 9.00
CA LEU A 19 10.19 -17.07 10.34
C LEU A 19 10.71 -16.06 11.38
N SER A 20 11.40 -15.01 10.95
CA SER A 20 12.03 -14.02 11.81
C SER A 20 13.01 -14.58 12.86
N LEU A 21 13.78 -15.60 12.47
CA LEU A 21 14.72 -16.33 13.35
C LEU A 21 16.15 -15.75 13.35
N CYS A 22 16.38 -14.60 12.73
CA CYS A 22 17.71 -14.02 12.69
C CYS A 22 18.09 -13.51 14.08
N PRO A 23 19.30 -13.85 14.59
CA PRO A 23 19.80 -13.36 15.87
C PRO A 23 20.34 -11.92 15.71
N ILE A 24 19.51 -11.02 15.19
CA ILE A 24 19.82 -9.60 15.00
C ILE A 24 18.93 -8.80 15.92
N GLU A 25 19.54 -8.13 16.89
CA GLU A 25 18.87 -7.13 17.72
C GLU A 25 18.86 -5.79 16.99
N GLY A 26 17.68 -5.18 16.83
CA GLY A 26 17.52 -3.92 16.08
C GLY A 26 17.70 -4.09 14.56
N ARG A 27 18.43 -3.14 13.95
CA ARG A 27 18.65 -3.09 12.49
C ARG A 27 20.09 -2.75 12.15
N LEU A 28 20.71 -3.56 11.29
CA LEU A 28 22.08 -3.40 10.81
C LEU A 28 22.08 -2.80 9.39
N PHE A 29 22.96 -1.83 9.15
CA PHE A 29 23.09 -1.13 7.86
C PHE A 29 21.76 -0.56 7.33
N GLY A 30 20.91 -0.10 8.24
CA GLY A 30 19.60 0.42 7.90
C GLY A 30 19.67 1.79 7.25
N THR A 31 19.28 1.87 5.99
CA THR A 31 18.92 3.13 5.32
C THR A 31 17.47 3.47 5.64
N MET A 32 17.24 4.72 6.01
CA MET A 32 15.88 5.22 6.26
C MET A 32 15.06 5.13 4.97
N PRO A 33 13.80 4.67 5.04
CA PRO A 33 12.93 4.65 3.88
C PRO A 33 12.55 6.07 3.48
N GLU A 34 12.32 6.27 2.18
CA GLU A 34 11.94 7.55 1.63
C GLU A 34 10.42 7.64 1.50
N ARG A 35 9.90 8.86 1.67
CA ARG A 35 8.46 9.10 1.52
C ARG A 35 8.02 8.70 0.11
N GLY A 36 6.94 7.95 0.01
CA GLY A 36 6.44 7.42 -1.25
C GLY A 36 6.95 6.02 -1.59
N ASP A 37 7.93 5.49 -0.86
CA ASP A 37 8.39 4.11 -1.04
C ASP A 37 7.22 3.13 -0.87
N ILE A 38 7.16 2.11 -1.72
CA ILE A 38 6.26 0.97 -1.51
C ILE A 38 7.03 -0.05 -0.70
N VAL A 39 6.54 -0.36 0.49
CA VAL A 39 7.30 -1.13 1.48
C VAL A 39 6.54 -2.39 1.83
N VAL A 40 7.26 -3.51 1.80
CA VAL A 40 6.84 -4.75 2.43
C VAL A 40 7.29 -4.71 3.88
N PHE A 41 6.37 -4.92 4.81
CA PHE A 41 6.63 -4.96 6.24
C PHE A 41 5.78 -5.99 6.94
N ARG A 42 6.22 -6.42 8.13
CA ARG A 42 5.45 -7.33 8.96
C ARG A 42 4.43 -6.56 9.79
N HIS A 43 3.15 -6.91 9.68
CA HIS A 43 2.09 -6.28 10.45
C HIS A 43 2.39 -6.36 11.97
N PRO A 44 2.37 -5.24 12.71
CA PRO A 44 2.85 -5.22 14.11
C PRO A 44 2.13 -6.18 15.05
N VAL A 45 0.82 -6.38 14.84
CA VAL A 45 0.00 -7.28 15.68
C VAL A 45 -0.13 -8.68 15.11
N SER A 46 -0.65 -8.84 13.88
CA SER A 46 -0.90 -10.18 13.31
C SER A 46 0.36 -10.91 12.82
N GLY A 47 1.46 -10.19 12.61
CA GLY A 47 2.70 -10.77 12.09
C GLY A 47 2.64 -11.21 10.62
N ALA A 48 1.55 -10.90 9.90
CA ALA A 48 1.41 -11.17 8.47
C ALA A 48 2.16 -10.12 7.62
N ASP A 49 2.62 -10.50 6.43
CA ASP A 49 3.32 -9.59 5.53
C ASP A 49 2.31 -8.68 4.81
N TYR A 50 2.57 -7.38 4.87
CA TYR A 50 1.76 -6.33 4.24
C TYR A 50 2.63 -5.56 3.25
N ILE A 51 2.00 -5.05 2.19
CA ILE A 51 2.61 -4.10 1.27
C ILE A 51 1.74 -2.85 1.17
N LYS A 52 2.34 -1.69 1.42
CA LYS A 52 1.68 -0.38 1.39
C LYS A 52 2.68 0.70 1.01
N ARG A 53 2.18 1.89 0.66
CA ARG A 53 3.00 3.07 0.40
C ARG A 53 3.29 3.82 1.70
N LEU A 54 4.55 4.20 1.88
CA LEU A 54 5.01 5.01 2.99
C LEU A 54 4.54 6.46 2.80
N ILE A 55 3.65 6.91 3.68
CA ILE A 55 3.10 8.27 3.62
C ILE A 55 3.69 9.17 4.70
N GLY A 56 3.88 8.67 5.93
CA GLY A 56 4.38 9.45 7.06
C GLY A 56 5.69 8.90 7.63
N LEU A 57 6.66 9.78 7.81
CA LEU A 57 7.93 9.58 8.48
C LEU A 57 7.83 10.01 9.95
N PRO A 58 8.78 9.62 10.83
CA PRO A 58 8.84 10.11 12.20
C PRO A 58 8.64 11.63 12.31
N GLY A 59 7.77 12.06 13.23
CA GLY A 59 7.44 13.46 13.48
C GLY A 59 6.37 14.08 12.58
N ASP A 60 5.96 13.40 11.49
CA ASP A 60 4.92 13.94 10.61
C ASP A 60 3.54 13.97 11.27
N ARG A 61 2.75 14.97 10.87
CA ARG A 61 1.30 15.05 11.13
C ARG A 61 0.52 14.60 9.90
N ILE A 62 -0.23 13.52 10.00
CA ILE A 62 -1.05 12.97 8.90
C ILE A 62 -2.52 13.11 9.24
N GLN A 63 -3.34 13.58 8.30
CA GLN A 63 -4.78 13.54 8.45
C GLN A 63 -5.47 13.39 7.10
N VAL A 64 -6.60 12.68 7.04
CA VAL A 64 -7.50 12.70 5.89
C VAL A 64 -8.73 13.52 6.25
N ARG A 65 -9.11 14.47 5.39
CA ARG A 65 -10.32 15.29 5.53
C ARG A 65 -11.08 15.27 4.21
N ASN A 66 -12.34 14.83 4.23
CA ASN A 66 -13.17 14.66 3.03
C ASN A 66 -12.44 13.91 1.89
N GLY A 67 -11.72 12.83 2.23
CA GLY A 67 -10.95 12.01 1.29
C GLY A 67 -9.67 12.65 0.76
N VAL A 68 -9.29 13.84 1.25
CA VAL A 68 -8.04 14.54 0.87
C VAL A 68 -6.98 14.29 1.94
N LEU A 69 -5.79 13.86 1.52
CA LEU A 69 -4.63 13.68 2.40
C LEU A 69 -4.00 15.03 2.74
N TYR A 70 -3.82 15.28 4.03
CA TYR A 70 -3.05 16.39 4.59
C TYR A 70 -1.79 15.83 5.25
N LEU A 71 -0.65 16.41 4.89
CA LEU A 71 0.66 16.08 5.42
C LEU A 71 1.28 17.35 6.01
N ASN A 72 1.59 17.33 7.31
CA ASN A 72 2.09 18.48 8.07
C ASN A 72 1.21 19.73 7.94
N GLY A 73 -0.10 19.54 7.83
CA GLY A 73 -1.10 20.59 7.66
C GLY A 73 -1.26 21.08 6.21
N GLN A 74 -0.42 20.64 5.28
CA GLN A 74 -0.52 20.97 3.86
C GLN A 74 -1.32 19.91 3.11
N VAL A 75 -2.17 20.34 2.17
CA VAL A 75 -2.84 19.42 1.25
C VAL A 75 -1.80 18.76 0.36
N VAL A 76 -1.87 17.43 0.25
CA VAL A 76 -1.20 16.68 -0.81
C VAL A 76 -1.95 16.93 -2.12
N PRO A 77 -1.34 17.59 -3.13
CA PRO A 77 -2.00 17.87 -4.39
C PRO A 77 -2.49 16.59 -5.05
N ARG A 78 -3.65 16.69 -5.72
CA ARG A 78 -4.20 15.59 -6.50
C ARG A 78 -4.81 16.05 -7.81
N GLN A 79 -4.70 15.23 -8.84
CA GLN A 79 -5.25 15.48 -10.18
C GLN A 79 -6.17 14.33 -10.58
N HIS A 80 -7.27 14.64 -11.26
CA HIS A 80 -8.15 13.61 -11.81
C HIS A 80 -7.45 12.86 -12.94
N ASP A 81 -7.57 11.53 -12.94
CA ASP A 81 -6.95 10.64 -13.93
C ASP A 81 -7.94 9.56 -14.39
N GLY A 82 -9.17 10.02 -14.68
CA GLY A 82 -10.25 9.20 -15.21
C GLY A 82 -10.75 8.13 -14.24
N ALA A 83 -11.25 7.04 -14.82
CA ALA A 83 -11.72 5.88 -14.08
C ALA A 83 -10.81 4.68 -14.34
N PHE A 84 -10.52 3.94 -13.28
CA PHE A 84 -9.97 2.60 -13.38
C PHE A 84 -11.10 1.59 -13.58
N ALA A 85 -10.95 0.70 -14.55
CA ALA A 85 -11.90 -0.36 -14.85
C ALA A 85 -11.27 -1.73 -14.60
N GLU A 86 -12.00 -2.60 -13.90
CA GLU A 86 -11.66 -4.02 -13.75
C GLU A 86 -12.90 -4.89 -13.95
N ALA A 87 -12.72 -6.17 -14.31
CA ALA A 87 -13.84 -7.10 -14.42
C ALA A 87 -14.43 -7.41 -13.04
N PHE A 88 -15.76 -7.37 -12.91
CA PHE A 88 -16.46 -7.77 -11.70
C PHE A 88 -16.50 -9.29 -11.55
N GLU A 89 -15.36 -9.84 -11.13
CA GLU A 89 -15.12 -11.27 -10.98
C GLU A 89 -14.28 -11.54 -9.73
N ARG A 90 -14.18 -12.81 -9.31
CA ARG A 90 -13.37 -13.18 -8.15
C ARG A 90 -11.89 -13.08 -8.51
N GLN A 91 -11.15 -12.25 -7.79
CA GLN A 91 -9.75 -11.97 -8.07
C GLN A 91 -8.86 -12.15 -6.82
N GLY A 92 -7.55 -12.32 -7.07
CA GLY A 92 -6.54 -12.48 -6.04
C GLY A 92 -6.56 -13.85 -5.35
N ALA A 93 -5.59 -14.07 -4.45
CA ALA A 93 -5.45 -15.35 -3.75
C ALA A 93 -6.66 -15.71 -2.87
N ALA A 94 -7.40 -14.71 -2.39
CA ALA A 94 -8.60 -14.88 -1.58
C ALA A 94 -9.90 -14.96 -2.40
N ALA A 95 -9.84 -14.93 -3.73
CA ALA A 95 -10.99 -15.01 -4.64
C ALA A 95 -12.15 -14.06 -4.27
N GLN A 96 -11.82 -12.81 -3.93
CA GLN A 96 -12.78 -11.77 -3.53
C GLN A 96 -13.32 -11.02 -4.75
N LEU A 97 -14.59 -10.61 -4.70
CA LEU A 97 -15.15 -9.68 -5.69
C LEU A 97 -14.64 -8.26 -5.42
N PRO A 98 -14.32 -7.46 -6.45
CA PRO A 98 -13.96 -6.08 -6.25
C PRO A 98 -15.16 -5.27 -5.76
N ARG A 99 -14.90 -4.20 -5.01
CA ARG A 99 -15.92 -3.20 -4.67
C ARG A 99 -15.91 -2.12 -5.74
N CYS A 100 -17.09 -1.71 -6.21
CA CYS A 100 -17.27 -0.83 -7.36
C CYS A 100 -17.98 0.45 -6.96
N GLU A 101 -17.58 1.56 -7.56
CA GLU A 101 -18.27 2.85 -7.43
C GLU A 101 -19.64 2.80 -8.13
N ASN A 102 -19.70 2.15 -9.29
CA ASN A 102 -20.91 1.95 -10.09
C ASN A 102 -21.76 0.74 -9.65
N ALA A 103 -21.67 0.31 -8.39
CA ALA A 103 -22.48 -0.79 -7.89
C ALA A 103 -24.00 -0.47 -7.94
N PRO A 104 -24.87 -1.45 -8.25
CA PRO A 104 -24.58 -2.87 -8.47
C PRO A 104 -23.99 -3.16 -9.87
N VAL A 105 -23.11 -4.17 -9.97
CA VAL A 105 -22.48 -4.62 -11.22
C VAL A 105 -22.71 -6.13 -11.38
N ALA A 106 -23.08 -6.58 -12.59
CA ALA A 106 -23.26 -8.01 -12.88
C ALA A 106 -21.90 -8.70 -13.14
N PRO A 107 -21.76 -10.02 -12.85
CA PRO A 107 -20.53 -10.76 -13.11
C PRO A 107 -20.02 -10.59 -14.54
N GLY A 108 -18.71 -10.36 -14.70
CA GLY A 108 -18.05 -10.15 -15.98
C GLY A 108 -18.19 -8.74 -16.58
N LEU A 109 -19.05 -7.87 -16.03
CA LEU A 109 -19.13 -6.47 -16.44
C LEU A 109 -18.06 -5.60 -15.76
N GLN A 110 -17.92 -4.35 -16.22
CA GLN A 110 -16.91 -3.42 -15.71
C GLN A 110 -17.30 -2.85 -14.34
N CYS A 111 -16.44 -3.10 -13.36
CA CYS A 111 -16.36 -2.44 -12.07
C CYS A 111 -15.50 -1.18 -12.22
N LEU A 112 -16.09 -0.02 -11.96
CA LEU A 112 -15.40 1.27 -12.10
C LEU A 112 -14.99 1.82 -10.73
N LYS A 113 -13.85 2.51 -10.71
CA LYS A 113 -13.34 3.28 -9.56
C LYS A 113 -12.76 4.59 -10.05
N SER A 114 -13.08 5.69 -9.39
CA SER A 114 -12.42 6.97 -9.63
C SER A 114 -10.92 6.87 -9.35
N ARG A 115 -10.11 7.37 -10.29
CA ARG A 115 -8.64 7.39 -10.17
C ARG A 115 -8.14 8.83 -10.08
N MET A 116 -7.24 9.06 -9.14
CA MET A 116 -6.55 10.33 -8.95
C MET A 116 -5.04 10.10 -8.95
N ILE A 117 -4.24 11.06 -9.40
CA ILE A 117 -2.80 11.09 -9.12
C ILE A 117 -2.57 11.98 -7.92
N GLU A 118 -1.92 11.48 -6.87
CA GLU A 118 -1.42 12.28 -5.75
C GLU A 118 0.07 12.55 -5.91
N THR A 119 0.53 13.73 -5.50
CA THR A 119 1.94 14.12 -5.55
C THR A 119 2.44 14.49 -4.16
N LEU A 120 3.42 13.75 -3.64
CA LEU A 120 4.03 14.01 -2.34
C LEU A 120 5.00 15.19 -2.38
N PRO A 121 5.35 15.79 -1.22
CA PRO A 121 6.25 16.94 -1.17
C PRO A 121 7.64 16.72 -1.77
N ASN A 122 8.11 15.47 -1.85
CA ASN A 122 9.37 15.11 -2.50
C ASN A 122 9.24 14.90 -4.03
N GLY A 123 8.09 15.20 -4.62
CA GLY A 123 7.84 15.10 -6.06
C GLY A 123 7.31 13.75 -6.54
N VAL A 124 7.38 12.71 -5.71
CA VAL A 124 6.86 11.37 -6.05
C VAL A 124 5.36 11.45 -6.29
N SER A 125 4.93 11.01 -7.48
CA SER A 125 3.53 10.97 -7.88
C SER A 125 3.05 9.54 -8.05
N TYR A 126 1.81 9.24 -7.65
CA TYR A 126 1.25 7.89 -7.76
C TYR A 126 -0.28 7.89 -7.90
N PRO A 127 -0.84 6.87 -8.58
CA PRO A 127 -2.28 6.73 -8.70
C PRO A 127 -2.90 6.21 -7.40
N VAL A 128 -4.08 6.73 -7.06
CA VAL A 128 -4.94 6.24 -5.99
C VAL A 128 -6.33 5.96 -6.53
N LEU A 129 -6.98 4.94 -5.98
CA LEU A 129 -8.34 4.54 -6.35
C LEU A 129 -9.31 4.86 -5.22
N ASN A 130 -10.46 5.41 -5.59
CA ASN A 130 -11.57 5.74 -4.71
C ASN A 130 -12.87 5.06 -5.21
N ILE A 131 -13.74 4.69 -4.29
CA ILE A 131 -15.02 4.02 -4.56
C ILE A 131 -16.19 4.83 -3.97
N THR A 132 -15.99 5.50 -2.85
CA THR A 132 -17.04 6.28 -2.17
C THR A 132 -16.43 7.52 -1.50
N ASN A 133 -17.24 8.55 -1.28
CA ASN A 133 -16.84 9.75 -0.52
C ASN A 133 -17.36 9.73 0.93
N ALA A 134 -17.87 8.58 1.37
CA ALA A 134 -18.49 8.40 2.69
C ALA A 134 -17.81 7.28 3.49
N SER A 135 -16.55 6.96 3.17
CA SER A 135 -15.77 5.98 3.89
C SER A 135 -15.37 6.50 5.26
N ARG A 136 -15.30 5.62 6.27
CA ARG A 136 -14.77 5.99 7.60
C ARG A 136 -13.30 6.46 7.53
N ALA A 137 -12.60 6.13 6.45
CA ALA A 137 -11.22 6.54 6.21
C ALA A 137 -11.09 7.88 5.47
N ASP A 138 -12.20 8.48 5.05
CA ASP A 138 -12.22 9.80 4.38
C ASP A 138 -12.13 10.95 5.38
N ASN A 139 -12.40 10.69 6.65
CA ASN A 139 -12.26 11.66 7.73
C ASN A 139 -11.60 10.97 8.93
N THR A 140 -10.36 11.33 9.20
CA THR A 140 -9.59 10.76 10.31
C THR A 140 -9.27 11.81 11.38
N PRO A 141 -8.97 11.39 12.61
CA PRO A 141 -8.19 12.22 13.51
C PRO A 141 -6.82 12.55 12.88
N GLU A 142 -6.13 13.55 13.44
CA GLU A 142 -4.73 13.78 13.12
C GLU A 142 -3.86 12.71 13.81
N PHE A 143 -2.94 12.13 13.05
CA PHE A 143 -1.95 11.18 13.52
C PHE A 143 -0.60 11.89 13.59
N ILE A 144 0.06 11.81 14.74
CA ILE A 144 1.45 12.26 14.90
C ILE A 144 2.32 11.01 14.88
N VAL A 145 3.16 10.86 13.85
CA VAL A 145 3.99 9.67 13.68
C VAL A 145 5.07 9.66 14.77
N PRO A 146 5.11 8.62 15.63
CA PRO A 146 6.13 8.56 16.69
C PRO A 146 7.54 8.39 16.13
N GLU A 147 8.54 8.72 16.94
CA GLU A 147 9.93 8.41 16.64
C GLU A 147 10.13 6.90 16.36
N GLY A 148 10.97 6.59 15.37
CA GLY A 148 11.23 5.21 14.94
C GLY A 148 10.05 4.47 14.29
N HIS A 149 8.95 5.16 14.01
CA HIS A 149 7.75 4.58 13.39
C HIS A 149 7.39 5.24 12.06
N PHE A 150 6.51 4.58 11.32
CA PHE A 150 6.08 4.98 9.99
C PHE A 150 4.56 4.85 9.81
N PHE A 151 3.98 5.67 8.94
CA PHE A 151 2.57 5.65 8.60
C PHE A 151 2.37 5.24 7.15
N PHE A 152 1.59 4.18 6.94
CA PHE A 152 1.41 3.53 5.65
C PHE A 152 -0.04 3.62 5.16
N MET A 153 -0.23 3.84 3.87
CA MET A 153 -1.54 3.82 3.21
C MET A 153 -1.52 2.93 1.98
N GLY A 154 -2.64 2.29 1.67
CA GLY A 154 -2.82 1.60 0.39
C GLY A 154 -3.31 2.55 -0.69
N ASP A 155 -2.81 2.36 -1.91
CA ASP A 155 -3.19 3.16 -3.07
C ASP A 155 -4.66 2.92 -3.48
N ASN A 156 -5.19 1.72 -3.24
CA ASN A 156 -6.62 1.43 -3.34
C ASN A 156 -7.34 1.82 -2.03
N ARG A 157 -7.65 3.11 -1.89
CA ARG A 157 -7.93 3.77 -0.60
C ARG A 157 -9.11 3.17 0.15
N ASP A 158 -10.20 2.89 -0.56
CA ASP A 158 -11.42 2.34 0.04
C ASP A 158 -11.38 0.83 0.28
N ASN A 159 -10.40 0.13 -0.29
CA ASN A 159 -10.21 -1.31 -0.11
C ASN A 159 -8.88 -1.63 0.59
N SER A 160 -8.34 -0.69 1.36
CA SER A 160 -7.12 -0.89 2.12
C SER A 160 -7.40 -0.73 3.60
N ILE A 161 -7.14 -1.80 4.37
CA ILE A 161 -6.97 -1.71 5.82
C ILE A 161 -5.49 -1.43 6.09
N ASP A 162 -5.19 -0.19 6.49
CA ASP A 162 -3.84 0.36 6.66
C ASP A 162 -3.72 1.21 7.94
N SER A 163 -2.75 2.12 8.02
CA SER A 163 -2.47 2.89 9.24
C SER A 163 -3.60 3.83 9.65
N ARG A 164 -4.55 4.12 8.75
CA ARG A 164 -5.75 4.94 9.07
C ARG A 164 -6.69 4.24 10.07
N PHE A 165 -6.57 2.92 10.25
CA PHE A 165 -7.44 2.16 11.14
C PHE A 165 -6.67 1.72 12.39
N PRO A 166 -7.34 1.72 13.56
CA PRO A 166 -6.73 1.24 14.79
C PRO A 166 -6.51 -0.27 14.73
N GLN A 167 -5.48 -0.75 15.42
CA GLN A 167 -5.13 -2.18 15.48
C GLN A 167 -6.25 -3.03 16.10
N SER A 168 -7.05 -2.48 17.02
CA SER A 168 -8.23 -3.13 17.59
C SER A 168 -9.32 -3.44 16.57
N ALA A 169 -9.33 -2.75 15.42
CA ALA A 169 -10.25 -2.99 14.31
C ALA A 169 -9.57 -3.74 13.13
N GLY A 170 -8.42 -4.37 13.37
CA GLY A 170 -7.62 -5.05 12.36
C GLY A 170 -6.78 -4.11 11.48
N GLY A 171 -6.68 -2.84 11.85
CA GLY A 171 -5.82 -1.85 11.19
C GLY A 171 -4.33 -2.05 11.46
N VAL A 172 -3.49 -1.39 10.66
CA VAL A 172 -2.03 -1.51 10.79
C VAL A 172 -1.51 -0.69 11.97
N GLY A 173 -2.08 0.50 12.20
CA GLY A 173 -1.51 1.50 13.09
C GLY A 173 -0.15 2.02 12.59
N PHE A 174 0.69 2.54 13.48
CA PHE A 174 2.07 2.89 13.14
C PHE A 174 2.95 1.64 13.08
N VAL A 175 3.92 1.64 12.16
CA VAL A 175 4.80 0.50 11.92
C VAL A 175 6.21 0.84 12.41
N PRO A 176 6.79 0.10 13.37
CA PRO A 176 8.17 0.31 13.82
C PRO A 176 9.19 0.04 12.71
N PHE A 177 10.34 0.70 12.76
CA PHE A 177 11.37 0.53 11.73
C PHE A 177 11.84 -0.92 11.58
N GLU A 178 11.92 -1.67 12.67
CA GLU A 178 12.35 -3.07 12.65
C GLU A 178 11.43 -3.96 11.79
N ASN A 179 10.14 -3.63 11.68
CA ASN A 179 9.14 -4.39 10.94
C ASN A 179 9.30 -4.30 9.42
N LEU A 180 10.04 -3.31 8.90
CA LEU A 180 10.24 -3.15 7.46
C LEU A 180 11.10 -4.28 6.91
N ILE A 181 10.60 -5.00 5.90
CA ILE A 181 11.28 -6.15 5.29
C ILE A 181 12.08 -5.72 4.05
N GLY A 182 11.53 -4.81 3.24
CA GLY A 182 12.20 -4.33 2.03
C GLY A 182 11.34 -3.43 1.17
N ARG A 183 11.96 -2.78 0.19
CA ARG A 183 11.27 -1.91 -0.78
C ARG A 183 10.81 -2.73 -1.99
N ALA A 184 9.59 -2.51 -2.44
CA ALA A 184 9.07 -3.11 -3.65
C ALA A 184 9.31 -2.17 -4.84
N ASP A 185 10.41 -2.39 -5.59
CA ASP A 185 10.82 -1.48 -6.68
C ASP A 185 10.09 -1.75 -8.02
N ARG A 186 9.82 -3.02 -8.32
CA ARG A 186 9.33 -3.47 -9.63
C ARG A 186 8.37 -4.64 -9.52
N VAL A 187 7.40 -4.70 -10.42
CA VAL A 187 6.61 -5.92 -10.67
C VAL A 187 7.48 -6.86 -11.50
N ILE A 188 7.99 -7.96 -10.95
CA ILE A 188 8.76 -8.92 -11.77
C ILE A 188 7.83 -9.83 -12.54
N PHE A 189 6.66 -10.12 -11.97
CA PHE A 189 5.75 -11.08 -12.56
C PHE A 189 4.31 -10.76 -12.16
N SER A 190 3.39 -10.77 -13.12
CA SER A 190 1.97 -10.53 -12.91
C SER A 190 1.16 -11.64 -13.56
N SER A 191 0.21 -12.20 -12.81
CA SER A 191 -0.73 -13.20 -13.30
C SER A 191 -2.13 -12.82 -12.83
N ALA A 192 -3.11 -12.95 -13.73
CA ALA A 192 -4.52 -12.87 -13.42
C ALA A 192 -5.03 -14.14 -12.69
N GLY A 193 -4.29 -15.25 -12.81
CA GLY A 193 -4.63 -16.54 -12.21
C GLY A 193 -4.06 -16.73 -10.81
N SER A 194 -4.47 -17.81 -10.15
CA SER A 194 -4.03 -18.21 -8.80
C SER A 194 -2.69 -18.96 -8.77
N SER A 195 -2.13 -19.31 -9.94
CA SER A 195 -0.90 -20.10 -10.05
C SER A 195 0.08 -19.51 -11.06
N MET A 196 1.37 -19.53 -10.72
CA MET A 196 2.46 -19.14 -11.63
C MET A 196 2.58 -20.09 -12.83
N LEU A 197 2.07 -21.34 -12.72
CA LEU A 197 2.11 -22.33 -13.78
C LEU A 197 1.00 -22.14 -14.84
N ALA A 198 0.00 -21.30 -14.56
CA ALA A 198 -1.07 -20.97 -15.51
C ALA A 198 -0.58 -19.90 -16.51
N PHE A 199 0.34 -20.27 -17.39
CA PHE A 199 1.05 -19.33 -18.29
C PHE A 199 0.13 -18.51 -19.22
N TRP A 200 -1.06 -19.02 -19.53
CA TRP A 200 -2.10 -18.31 -20.29
C TRP A 200 -2.81 -17.20 -19.51
N THR A 201 -2.57 -17.07 -18.20
CA THR A 201 -3.13 -15.98 -17.35
C THR A 201 -2.10 -14.89 -17.02
N TRP A 202 -0.89 -14.99 -17.58
CA TRP A 202 0.17 -14.02 -17.36
C TRP A 202 -0.18 -12.67 -18.00
N ARG A 203 0.20 -11.58 -17.34
CA ARG A 203 0.02 -10.19 -17.80
C ARG A 203 1.39 -9.60 -18.18
N PRO A 204 1.90 -9.91 -19.39
CA PRO A 204 3.28 -9.59 -19.77
C PRO A 204 3.52 -8.08 -19.88
N ASP A 205 2.48 -7.30 -20.16
CA ASP A 205 2.46 -5.83 -20.17
C ASP A 205 2.86 -5.21 -18.81
N ARG A 206 2.77 -5.99 -17.72
CA ARG A 206 3.12 -5.56 -16.37
C ARG A 206 4.47 -6.10 -15.89
N PHE A 207 5.20 -6.84 -16.71
CA PHE A 207 6.51 -7.36 -16.34
C PHE A 207 7.54 -6.24 -16.34
N PHE A 208 8.35 -6.18 -15.29
CA PHE A 208 9.36 -5.15 -15.02
C PHE A 208 8.84 -3.72 -14.95
N HIS A 209 7.52 -3.52 -14.87
CA HIS A 209 6.93 -2.20 -14.70
C HIS A 209 7.44 -1.60 -13.38
N ALA A 210 8.03 -0.42 -13.47
CA ALA A 210 8.43 0.34 -12.29
C ALA A 210 7.16 0.72 -11.52
N LEU A 211 7.21 0.65 -10.19
CA LEU A 211 6.10 1.08 -9.36
C LEU A 211 6.20 2.57 -8.98
N HIS A 212 7.19 3.27 -9.57
CA HIS A 212 7.59 4.65 -9.31
C HIS A 212 7.94 5.22 -10.69
N ASP A 213 7.37 6.37 -11.02
CA ASP A 213 7.82 7.24 -12.11
C ASP A 213 8.38 8.53 -11.51
#